data_AF-A0A813I182-F1
#
_entry.id   AF-A0A813I182-F1
#
_cell.length_a   1.000
_cell.length_b   1.000
_cell.length_c   1.000
_cell.angle_alpha   90.00
_cell.angle_beta   90.00
_cell.angle_gamma   90.00
#
_symmetry.space_group_name_H-M   'P 1'
#
loop_
_entity.id
_entity.type
_entity.pdbx_description
1 polymer ?
#
loop_
_entity_poly.entity_id
_entity_poly.type
_entity_poly.pdbx_seq_one_letter_code
_entity_poly.pdbx_strand_id
1 'polypeptide(L)'
;MDEILGGIGSKPDAPTRPPQEVRTLRDSAGDLSPVFEANAGVPDATQMQVAPLNLTEISDTQTVRMSSSMAFECRFPMYVLPFEDVLRMESIQMYEDLLKEGVLVEREVGMNVLFISQCWLSRISPDRNNIKWNMLKDLLEAMTQGSLKFMSSFTYERLFGQHEITGKELQDFARRGHVWFDFCSVPQTNAEHMVLAVLSIPYYIGEADMFIVLQPPAQHENENYYDVRTWASRGWCRAERLLNALSKTPKQLLIVESRHQRYIQVSRDWLLYPVGRGNFTVDGDRALLGPILDVAIKQRELFALECNDLLFYRMLRVSRSILLDGTGLLSEPQLSLEEWMRAMKFHSACDGESTGWTPLRFALYDGRCDVALALLEQGADVQAPLRKSEPMWGYHIRGTTILHGLASLRDLPEGIELLLKARAEVSGDEQGLTALHYAVLGDQIKTFDMLMALHPEGFRPDNSGFSPLA
;
A
#
# COMPACT_ATOMS: atom_id res chain seq x y z
N MET A 1 4.59 -71.25 -23.45
CA MET A 1 3.53 -72.28 -23.48
C MET A 1 2.25 -71.57 -23.89
N ASP A 2 2.03 -71.60 -25.20
CA ASP A 2 0.80 -71.63 -25.97
C ASP A 2 -0.41 -70.75 -25.58
N GLU A 3 -0.80 -69.94 -26.59
CA GLU A 3 -2.14 -69.76 -27.19
C GLU A 3 -3.38 -69.99 -26.28
N ILE A 4 -4.40 -69.12 -26.28
CA ILE A 4 -5.39 -69.01 -27.36
C ILE A 4 -6.13 -67.66 -27.32
N LEU A 5 -6.19 -67.05 -28.52
CA LEU A 5 -7.18 -66.17 -29.20
C LEU A 5 -8.54 -65.85 -28.51
N GLY A 6 -9.23 -64.73 -28.78
CA GLY A 6 -9.13 -63.73 -29.85
C GLY A 6 -10.00 -62.49 -29.57
N GLY A 7 -9.67 -61.33 -30.17
CA GLY A 7 -10.44 -60.67 -31.26
C GLY A 7 -11.61 -59.83 -30.74
N ILE A 8 -11.75 -58.52 -30.98
CA ILE A 8 -11.95 -57.83 -32.27
C ILE A 8 -11.84 -56.30 -32.02
N GLY A 9 -11.29 -55.51 -32.97
CA GLY A 9 -11.68 -54.09 -33.12
C GLY A 9 -10.59 -53.05 -33.47
N SER A 10 -10.15 -53.04 -34.73
CA SER A 10 -9.36 -52.00 -35.48
C SER A 10 -9.98 -50.57 -35.45
N LYS A 11 -9.30 -49.41 -35.58
CA LYS A 11 -8.32 -48.89 -36.59
C LYS A 11 -7.93 -47.41 -36.22
N PRO A 12 -7.10 -46.61 -36.98
CA PRO A 12 -5.76 -46.16 -36.55
C PRO A 12 -5.47 -44.63 -36.62
N ASP A 13 -4.25 -44.27 -36.21
CA ASP A 13 -3.61 -42.94 -36.17
C ASP A 13 -3.35 -42.24 -37.52
N ALA A 14 -3.27 -40.90 -37.46
CA ALA A 14 -3.00 -39.97 -38.55
C ALA A 14 -1.50 -39.59 -38.70
N PRO A 15 -1.01 -39.22 -39.90
CA PRO A 15 0.36 -38.77 -40.12
C PRO A 15 0.53 -37.25 -40.15
N THR A 16 1.75 -36.82 -39.83
CA THR A 16 2.28 -35.44 -39.74
C THR A 16 2.53 -34.77 -41.11
N ARG A 17 2.49 -33.42 -41.17
CA ARG A 17 2.89 -32.59 -42.34
C ARG A 17 3.66 -31.32 -41.90
N PRO A 18 4.71 -30.87 -42.62
CA PRO A 18 5.56 -29.72 -42.26
C PRO A 18 5.11 -28.38 -42.93
N PRO A 19 5.78 -27.22 -42.69
CA PRO A 19 5.15 -25.89 -42.60
C PRO A 19 5.01 -25.15 -43.95
N GLN A 20 4.07 -24.20 -44.03
CA GLN A 20 3.87 -23.34 -45.20
C GLN A 20 4.28 -21.87 -44.95
N GLU A 21 4.84 -21.29 -46.00
CA GLU A 21 5.50 -19.98 -46.11
C GLU A 21 4.56 -18.77 -45.99
N VAL A 22 5.18 -17.66 -45.56
CA VAL A 22 4.65 -16.30 -45.47
C VAL A 22 4.41 -15.70 -46.86
N ARG A 23 3.23 -15.09 -47.08
CA ARG A 23 3.00 -14.12 -48.15
C ARG A 23 2.31 -12.87 -47.63
N THR A 24 2.99 -11.73 -47.77
CA THR A 24 2.49 -10.37 -47.61
C THR A 24 1.69 -9.94 -48.84
N LEU A 25 0.54 -9.30 -48.66
CA LEU A 25 -0.08 -8.45 -49.69
C LEU A 25 -0.68 -7.19 -49.07
N ARG A 26 -0.24 -6.07 -49.61
CA ARG A 26 -0.72 -4.69 -49.43
C ARG A 26 -1.93 -4.43 -50.34
N ASP A 27 -2.73 -3.47 -49.89
CA ASP A 27 -3.61 -2.54 -50.64
C ASP A 27 -4.86 -3.09 -51.35
N SER A 28 -6.02 -2.70 -50.81
CA SER A 28 -7.09 -2.04 -51.58
C SER A 28 -8.14 -1.42 -50.65
N ALA A 29 -8.33 -0.11 -50.81
CA ALA A 29 -9.26 0.74 -50.09
C ALA A 29 -10.73 0.44 -50.41
N GLY A 30 -11.61 0.69 -49.44
CA GLY A 30 -13.06 0.70 -49.56
C GLY A 30 -13.65 1.68 -48.55
N ASP A 31 -14.01 2.84 -49.07
CA ASP A 31 -14.59 4.03 -48.45
C ASP A 31 -15.98 3.78 -47.85
N LEU A 32 -16.16 4.03 -46.55
CA LEU A 32 -17.46 4.26 -45.90
C LEU A 32 -17.28 5.13 -44.64
N SER A 33 -17.32 6.45 -44.82
CA SER A 33 -17.62 7.40 -43.74
C SER A 33 -19.13 7.56 -43.55
N PRO A 34 -19.63 7.66 -42.30
CA PRO A 34 -20.81 8.45 -41.99
C PRO A 34 -20.42 9.79 -41.37
N VAL A 35 -20.97 10.86 -41.94
CA VAL A 35 -20.90 12.25 -41.46
C VAL A 35 -22.14 12.56 -40.62
N PHE A 36 -21.99 13.53 -39.71
CA PHE A 36 -22.96 14.26 -38.87
C PHE A 36 -23.13 13.70 -37.45
N GLU A 37 -23.03 14.48 -36.37
CA GLU A 37 -23.30 15.93 -36.23
C GLU A 37 -22.48 16.50 -35.06
N ALA A 38 -21.88 17.68 -35.26
CA ALA A 38 -21.20 18.44 -34.23
C ALA A 38 -22.23 19.03 -33.26
N ASN A 39 -22.24 18.57 -32.01
CA ASN A 39 -22.86 19.30 -30.91
C ASN A 39 -21.80 20.05 -30.11
N ALA A 40 -22.08 21.33 -29.96
CA ALA A 40 -21.24 22.36 -29.40
C ALA A 40 -20.92 22.15 -27.90
N GLY A 41 -19.74 22.61 -27.49
CA GLY A 41 -19.50 23.00 -26.10
C GLY A 41 -18.49 22.17 -25.30
N VAL A 42 -17.39 21.70 -25.90
CA VAL A 42 -16.18 21.37 -25.12
C VAL A 42 -15.26 22.60 -25.19
N PRO A 43 -14.87 23.22 -24.05
CA PRO A 43 -13.88 24.28 -24.07
C PRO A 43 -12.59 23.81 -24.74
N ASP A 44 -12.04 24.65 -25.60
CA ASP A 44 -10.81 24.41 -26.35
C ASP A 44 -9.64 24.03 -25.40
N ALA A 45 -9.15 22.80 -25.52
CA ALA A 45 -8.09 22.22 -24.68
C ALA A 45 -6.73 22.92 -24.82
N THR A 46 -6.63 23.94 -25.70
CA THR A 46 -5.38 24.68 -25.94
C THR A 46 -5.06 25.77 -24.92
N GLN A 47 -5.91 26.02 -23.92
CA GLN A 47 -5.65 27.03 -22.86
C GLN A 47 -5.43 26.47 -21.44
N MET A 48 -5.56 25.16 -21.21
CA MET A 48 -5.30 24.58 -19.87
C MET A 48 -3.84 24.17 -19.72
N GLN A 49 -3.00 25.10 -19.24
CA GLN A 49 -1.69 24.75 -18.70
C GLN A 49 -1.85 24.37 -17.22
N VAL A 50 -2.04 23.08 -16.95
CA VAL A 50 -1.81 22.53 -15.61
C VAL A 50 -0.32 22.74 -15.30
N ALA A 51 -0.01 23.45 -14.22
CA ALA A 51 1.38 23.71 -13.87
C ALA A 51 2.06 22.36 -13.58
N PRO A 52 3.18 22.02 -14.26
CA PRO A 52 3.92 20.82 -13.90
C PRO A 52 4.38 20.97 -12.44
N LEU A 53 4.16 19.92 -11.64
CA LEU A 53 4.63 19.86 -10.26
C LEU A 53 6.16 19.92 -10.26
N ASN A 54 6.75 21.12 -10.16
CA ASN A 54 8.19 21.32 -10.16
C ASN A 54 8.67 21.72 -8.78
N LEU A 55 8.68 20.75 -7.87
CA LEU A 55 9.06 20.95 -6.46
C LEU A 55 10.58 21.21 -6.27
N THR A 56 11.38 21.23 -7.35
CA THR A 56 12.85 21.39 -7.29
C THR A 56 13.33 22.83 -7.07
N GLU A 57 12.52 23.84 -7.41
CA GLU A 57 12.85 25.26 -7.19
C GLU A 57 12.80 25.69 -5.71
N ILE A 58 12.44 24.77 -4.81
CA ILE A 58 12.26 25.00 -3.38
C ILE A 58 13.59 24.90 -2.61
N SER A 59 14.68 24.36 -3.20
CA SER A 59 15.96 24.22 -2.48
C SER A 59 16.57 25.55 -2.04
N ASP A 60 16.25 26.65 -2.73
CA ASP A 60 17.03 27.90 -2.61
C ASP A 60 16.32 29.03 -1.86
N THR A 61 15.04 28.89 -1.48
CA THR A 61 14.30 30.02 -0.83
C THR A 61 13.58 29.75 0.48
N GLN A 62 13.51 28.51 0.97
CA GLN A 62 13.13 28.28 2.37
C GLN A 62 13.90 27.08 2.91
N THR A 63 15.05 27.35 3.55
CA THR A 63 15.47 26.51 4.68
C THR A 63 14.25 26.37 5.58
N VAL A 64 13.65 25.18 5.57
CA VAL A 64 12.55 24.78 6.45
C VAL A 64 13.02 25.10 7.87
N ARG A 65 12.62 26.25 8.39
CA ARG A 65 12.76 26.55 9.81
C ARG A 65 11.74 25.66 10.49
N MET A 66 12.20 24.49 10.91
CA MET A 66 11.43 23.56 11.73
C MET A 66 10.97 24.32 12.98
N SER A 67 9.71 24.76 12.98
CA SER A 67 9.08 25.27 14.18
C SER A 67 8.97 24.12 15.18
N SER A 68 9.08 24.41 16.47
CA SER A 68 9.05 23.43 17.56
C SER A 68 7.70 22.70 17.73
N SER A 69 6.74 22.94 16.84
CA SER A 69 5.47 22.23 16.77
C SER A 69 5.65 20.90 16.04
N MET A 70 5.66 19.80 16.79
CA MET A 70 5.83 18.42 16.28
C MET A 70 4.58 17.82 15.62
N ALA A 71 3.62 18.61 15.14
CA ALA A 71 2.47 18.14 14.36
C ALA A 71 2.66 18.49 12.88
N PHE A 72 2.14 17.65 11.96
CA PHE A 72 1.98 18.06 10.58
C PHE A 72 1.13 19.33 10.51
N GLU A 73 1.77 20.41 10.08
CA GLU A 73 1.13 21.71 9.99
C GLU A 73 0.25 21.75 8.74
N CYS A 74 -0.99 22.18 8.89
CA CYS A 74 -1.84 22.53 7.77
C CYS A 74 -1.26 23.81 7.12
N ARG A 75 -0.49 23.64 6.04
CA ARG A 75 0.15 24.75 5.29
C ARG A 75 -0.83 25.39 4.31
N PHE A 76 -1.90 24.68 3.95
CA PHE A 76 -2.97 25.14 3.08
C PHE A 76 -4.30 24.56 3.57
N PRO A 77 -5.40 25.34 3.62
CA PRO A 77 -6.69 24.86 4.12
C PRO A 77 -7.16 23.59 3.40
N MET A 78 -7.75 22.66 4.16
CA MET A 78 -8.33 21.45 3.59
C MET A 78 -9.69 21.78 3.01
N TYR A 79 -9.78 21.91 1.69
CA TYR A 79 -11.05 22.06 0.99
C TYR A 79 -11.67 20.70 0.68
N VAL A 80 -12.98 20.59 0.81
CA VAL A 80 -13.75 19.35 0.57
C VAL A 80 -15.06 19.66 -0.15
N LEU A 81 -15.63 18.64 -0.79
CA LEU A 81 -16.89 18.72 -1.52
C LEU A 81 -18.02 18.00 -0.74
N PRO A 82 -19.15 18.65 -0.46
CA PRO A 82 -20.31 17.95 0.10
C PRO A 82 -20.79 16.83 -0.82
N PHE A 83 -21.22 15.69 -0.25
CA PHE A 83 -21.72 14.56 -1.04
C PHE A 83 -22.83 14.96 -2.00
N GLU A 84 -23.74 15.83 -1.56
CA GLU A 84 -24.86 16.29 -2.39
C GLU A 84 -24.41 17.02 -3.66
N ASP A 85 -23.33 17.78 -3.60
CA ASP A 85 -22.82 18.52 -4.74
C ASP A 85 -22.06 17.59 -5.69
N VAL A 86 -21.27 16.65 -5.16
CA VAL A 86 -20.65 15.58 -5.98
C VAL A 86 -21.69 14.82 -6.79
N LEU A 87 -22.85 14.51 -6.19
CA LEU A 87 -23.94 13.81 -6.87
C LEU A 87 -24.60 14.63 -7.98
N ARG A 88 -24.68 15.96 -7.82
CA ARG A 88 -25.22 16.90 -8.82
C ARG A 88 -24.25 17.17 -9.97
N MET A 89 -22.96 17.12 -9.72
CA MET A 89 -21.93 17.38 -10.73
C MET A 89 -21.95 16.33 -11.85
N GLU A 90 -21.93 16.80 -13.10
CA GLU A 90 -21.88 15.92 -14.28
C GLU A 90 -20.51 15.27 -14.43
N SER A 91 -19.44 16.02 -14.23
CA SER A 91 -18.05 15.58 -14.35
C SER A 91 -17.17 16.19 -13.27
N ILE A 92 -15.97 15.65 -13.14
CA ILE A 92 -14.96 16.21 -12.25
C ILE A 92 -14.55 17.61 -12.72
N GLN A 93 -14.45 18.55 -11.78
CA GLN A 93 -14.05 19.93 -12.03
C GLN A 93 -12.81 20.31 -11.23
N MET A 94 -12.12 21.34 -11.70
CA MET A 94 -10.89 21.83 -11.12
C MET A 94 -11.17 22.65 -9.86
N TYR A 95 -10.22 22.64 -8.91
CA TYR A 95 -10.30 23.42 -7.67
C TYR A 95 -10.74 24.88 -7.87
N GLU A 96 -10.13 25.61 -8.82
CA GLU A 96 -10.40 27.03 -9.01
C GLU A 96 -11.82 27.32 -9.48
N ASP A 97 -12.38 26.46 -10.34
CA ASP A 97 -13.76 26.59 -10.83
C ASP A 97 -14.75 26.34 -9.69
N LEU A 98 -14.52 25.25 -8.94
CA LEU A 98 -15.37 24.89 -7.79
C LEU A 98 -15.31 25.92 -6.66
N LEU A 99 -14.14 26.52 -6.43
CA LEU A 99 -13.98 27.60 -5.47
C LEU A 99 -14.75 28.86 -5.90
N LYS A 100 -14.67 29.21 -7.19
CA LYS A 100 -15.37 30.36 -7.77
C LYS A 100 -16.89 30.18 -7.74
N GLU A 101 -17.37 28.95 -7.96
CA GLU A 101 -18.79 28.60 -7.89
C GLU A 101 -19.32 28.49 -6.46
N GLY A 102 -18.44 28.50 -5.45
CA GLY A 102 -18.81 28.38 -4.04
C GLY A 102 -19.24 26.97 -3.63
N VAL A 103 -18.81 25.95 -4.39
CA VAL A 103 -19.12 24.53 -4.14
C VAL A 103 -18.13 23.93 -3.14
N LEU A 104 -16.87 24.38 -3.15
CA LEU A 104 -15.87 23.94 -2.17
C LEU A 104 -16.11 24.60 -0.82
N VAL A 105 -16.04 23.78 0.23
CA VAL A 105 -16.09 24.24 1.62
C VAL A 105 -14.77 23.92 2.31
N GLU A 106 -14.33 24.81 3.20
CA GLU A 106 -13.21 24.51 4.09
C GLU A 106 -13.66 23.50 5.15
N ARG A 107 -12.82 22.52 5.46
CA ARG A 107 -13.13 21.46 6.41
C ARG A 107 -13.24 22.00 7.83
N GLU A 108 -14.36 21.72 8.48
CA GLU A 108 -14.62 22.07 9.88
C GLU A 108 -14.77 20.83 10.78
N VAL A 109 -14.66 21.04 12.09
CA VAL A 109 -14.85 19.99 13.10
C VAL A 109 -16.29 19.46 13.03
N GLY A 110 -16.45 18.14 12.93
CA GLY A 110 -17.76 17.47 12.91
C GLY A 110 -18.29 17.16 11.50
N MET A 111 -17.56 17.56 10.45
CA MET A 111 -17.71 17.01 9.10
C MET A 111 -17.10 15.61 9.02
N ASN A 112 -17.70 14.71 8.25
CA ASN A 112 -17.12 13.41 7.94
C ASN A 112 -16.43 13.49 6.58
N VAL A 113 -15.13 13.23 6.52
CA VAL A 113 -14.35 13.38 5.28
C VAL A 113 -13.87 12.04 4.74
N LEU A 114 -14.20 11.82 3.47
CA LEU A 114 -13.77 10.69 2.66
C LEU A 114 -12.56 11.10 1.83
N PHE A 115 -11.37 10.60 2.19
CA PHE A 115 -10.15 10.83 1.42
C PHE A 115 -10.09 9.85 0.24
N ILE A 116 -10.03 10.37 -0.98
CA ILE A 116 -9.93 9.58 -2.20
C ILE A 116 -8.48 9.55 -2.70
N SER A 117 -7.89 8.36 -2.70
CA SER A 117 -6.63 8.07 -3.37
C SER A 117 -6.90 7.41 -4.73
N GLN A 118 -6.23 7.91 -5.79
CA GLN A 118 -6.47 7.47 -7.18
C GLN A 118 -5.25 7.74 -8.07
N CYS A 119 -5.16 7.03 -9.21
CA CYS A 119 -4.13 7.29 -10.21
C CYS A 119 -4.62 8.13 -11.36
N TRP A 120 -4.10 9.34 -11.56
CA TRP A 120 -4.41 10.14 -12.75
C TRP A 120 -4.26 9.34 -14.05
N LEU A 121 -5.26 9.44 -14.93
CA LEU A 121 -5.26 8.75 -16.23
C LEU A 121 -4.47 9.50 -17.32
N SER A 122 -3.84 10.61 -16.94
CA SER A 122 -3.38 11.61 -17.88
C SER A 122 -2.65 12.76 -17.18
N ARG A 123 -1.79 13.51 -17.89
CA ARG A 123 -1.10 14.68 -17.33
C ARG A 123 -2.01 15.86 -16.95
N ILE A 124 -3.14 16.03 -17.63
CA ILE A 124 -3.99 17.23 -17.52
C ILE A 124 -5.35 16.98 -16.88
N SER A 125 -5.69 15.71 -16.64
CA SER A 125 -6.99 15.31 -16.11
C SER A 125 -6.86 13.96 -15.42
N PRO A 126 -7.37 13.81 -14.18
CA PRO A 126 -7.36 12.55 -13.47
C PRO A 126 -8.33 11.51 -14.04
N ASP A 127 -9.36 11.93 -14.79
CA ASP A 127 -10.45 11.07 -15.25
C ASP A 127 -11.11 11.56 -16.56
N ARG A 128 -10.41 11.45 -17.69
CA ARG A 128 -10.86 11.98 -19.00
C ARG A 128 -12.23 11.49 -19.47
N ASN A 129 -12.62 10.28 -19.05
CA ASN A 129 -13.82 9.59 -19.54
C ASN A 129 -14.89 9.45 -18.46
N ASN A 130 -14.77 10.20 -17.35
CA ASN A 130 -15.71 10.19 -16.23
C ASN A 130 -15.90 8.80 -15.57
N ILE A 131 -14.94 7.89 -15.74
CA ILE A 131 -15.03 6.50 -15.28
C ILE A 131 -15.00 6.46 -13.75
N LYS A 132 -14.05 7.17 -13.15
CA LYS A 132 -13.90 7.22 -11.70
C LYS A 132 -14.94 8.11 -11.07
N TRP A 133 -15.28 9.23 -11.70
CA TRP A 133 -16.29 10.15 -11.17
C TRP A 133 -17.66 9.46 -11.09
N ASN A 134 -18.07 8.74 -12.15
CA ASN A 134 -19.30 7.94 -12.10
C ASN A 134 -19.23 6.84 -11.02
N MET A 135 -18.09 6.16 -10.88
CA MET A 135 -17.88 5.18 -9.81
C MET A 135 -18.01 5.79 -8.41
N LEU A 136 -17.46 7.00 -8.21
CA LEU A 136 -17.58 7.74 -6.96
C LEU A 136 -19.05 8.06 -6.70
N LYS A 137 -19.78 8.58 -7.68
CA LYS A 137 -21.21 8.89 -7.53
C LYS A 137 -22.02 7.64 -7.14
N ASP A 138 -21.84 6.53 -7.85
CA ASP A 138 -22.48 5.25 -7.53
C ASP A 138 -22.18 4.81 -6.08
N LEU A 139 -20.94 5.00 -5.64
CA LEU A 139 -20.50 4.69 -4.28
C LEU A 139 -21.20 5.57 -3.24
N LEU A 140 -21.21 6.90 -3.45
CA LEU A 140 -21.83 7.86 -2.54
C LEU A 140 -23.35 7.67 -2.44
N GLU A 141 -24.02 7.36 -3.55
CA GLU A 141 -25.45 7.01 -3.57
C GLU A 141 -25.70 5.76 -2.73
N ALA A 142 -24.91 4.70 -2.92
CA ALA A 142 -25.05 3.46 -2.17
C ALA A 142 -24.76 3.65 -0.66
N MET A 143 -23.79 4.51 -0.30
CA MET A 143 -23.54 4.92 1.10
C MET A 143 -24.78 5.59 1.68
N THR A 144 -25.32 6.60 0.98
CA THR A 144 -26.50 7.37 1.43
C THR A 144 -27.74 6.49 1.60
N GLN A 145 -27.93 5.52 0.71
CA GLN A 145 -29.03 4.55 0.77
C GLN A 145 -28.83 3.47 1.84
N GLY A 146 -27.62 3.30 2.37
CA GLY A 146 -27.28 2.21 3.29
C GLY A 146 -27.27 0.82 2.65
N SER A 147 -27.19 0.75 1.31
CA SER A 147 -27.13 -0.49 0.54
C SER A 147 -25.70 -1.00 0.33
N LEU A 148 -24.71 -0.18 0.67
CA LEU A 148 -23.30 -0.50 0.55
C LEU A 148 -22.81 -1.38 1.70
N LYS A 149 -21.85 -2.27 1.43
CA LYS A 149 -21.10 -2.99 2.46
C LYS A 149 -19.68 -3.27 1.97
N PHE A 150 -18.72 -3.23 2.88
CA PHE A 150 -17.36 -3.69 2.64
C PHE A 150 -17.09 -4.93 3.49
N MET A 151 -16.58 -5.97 2.84
CA MET A 151 -16.12 -7.18 3.50
C MET A 151 -14.59 -7.23 3.46
N SER A 152 -13.98 -7.80 4.49
CA SER A 152 -12.60 -8.24 4.46
C SER A 152 -12.30 -9.11 3.23
N SER A 153 -11.10 -8.95 2.64
CA SER A 153 -10.66 -9.89 1.61
C SER A 153 -10.51 -11.30 2.18
N PHE A 154 -10.65 -12.34 1.35
CA PHE A 154 -10.48 -13.73 1.77
C PHE A 154 -9.17 -13.96 2.53
N THR A 155 -8.07 -13.35 2.06
CA THR A 155 -6.77 -13.42 2.73
C THR A 155 -6.80 -12.79 4.12
N TYR A 156 -7.51 -11.68 4.31
CA TYR A 156 -7.70 -11.06 5.62
C TYR A 156 -8.51 -11.99 6.53
N GLU A 157 -9.64 -12.50 6.05
CA GLU A 157 -10.52 -13.39 6.81
C GLU A 157 -9.79 -14.64 7.31
N ARG A 158 -8.97 -15.24 6.43
CA ARG A 158 -8.17 -16.42 6.76
C ARG A 158 -7.19 -16.19 7.90
N LEU A 159 -6.59 -15.00 7.97
CA LEU A 159 -5.50 -14.70 8.91
C LEU A 159 -6.00 -14.06 10.21
N PHE A 160 -7.06 -13.25 10.15
CA PHE A 160 -7.48 -12.38 11.24
C PHE A 160 -8.96 -12.49 11.60
N GLY A 161 -9.73 -13.30 10.87
CA GLY A 161 -11.18 -13.41 11.03
C GLY A 161 -11.95 -12.37 10.21
N GLN A 162 -13.28 -12.52 10.20
CA GLN A 162 -14.17 -11.67 9.42
C GLN A 162 -14.28 -10.26 10.00
N HIS A 163 -14.15 -9.27 9.14
CA HIS A 163 -14.36 -7.86 9.47
C HIS A 163 -15.23 -7.22 8.40
N GLU A 164 -16.24 -6.46 8.81
CA GLU A 164 -17.14 -5.78 7.89
C GLU A 164 -17.34 -4.31 8.28
N ILE A 165 -17.61 -3.49 7.26
CA ILE A 165 -18.21 -2.16 7.44
C ILE A 165 -19.61 -2.23 6.87
N THR A 166 -20.59 -1.97 7.73
CA THR A 166 -22.00 -2.15 7.45
C THR A 166 -22.58 -0.97 6.68
N GLY A 167 -23.68 -1.21 5.95
CA GLY A 167 -24.40 -0.15 5.26
C GLY A 167 -24.96 0.92 6.19
N LYS A 168 -25.30 0.55 7.43
CA LYS A 168 -25.76 1.51 8.43
C LYS A 168 -24.66 2.48 8.84
N GLU A 169 -23.46 1.99 9.11
CA GLU A 169 -22.31 2.86 9.44
C GLU A 169 -21.99 3.81 8.29
N LEU A 170 -22.02 3.32 7.04
CA LEU A 170 -21.77 4.12 5.84
C LEU A 170 -22.88 5.15 5.60
N GLN A 171 -24.14 4.82 5.90
CA GLN A 171 -25.25 5.75 5.83
C GLN A 171 -25.16 6.82 6.92
N ASP A 172 -24.79 6.45 8.15
CA ASP A 172 -24.58 7.39 9.25
C ASP A 172 -23.43 8.35 8.91
N PHE A 173 -22.35 7.84 8.29
CA PHE A 173 -21.26 8.66 7.74
C PHE A 173 -21.75 9.66 6.69
N ALA A 174 -22.54 9.19 5.72
CA ALA A 174 -23.00 9.98 4.58
C ALA A 174 -23.87 11.18 4.97
N ARG A 175 -24.54 11.17 6.14
CA ARG A 175 -25.37 12.31 6.61
C ARG A 175 -24.63 13.63 6.73
N ARG A 176 -23.30 13.59 6.91
CA ARG A 176 -22.40 14.76 6.93
C ARG A 176 -21.16 14.51 6.08
N GLY A 177 -21.34 13.70 5.03
CA GLY A 177 -20.26 13.22 4.18
C GLY A 177 -19.73 14.30 3.25
N HIS A 178 -18.41 14.42 3.21
CA HIS A 178 -17.68 15.26 2.28
C HIS A 178 -16.58 14.43 1.63
N VAL A 179 -16.19 14.80 0.41
CA VAL A 179 -15.12 14.16 -0.36
C VAL A 179 -13.93 15.10 -0.42
N TRP A 180 -12.76 14.58 -0.05
CA TRP A 180 -11.48 15.14 -0.49
C TRP A 180 -11.01 14.37 -1.72
N PHE A 181 -10.86 15.07 -2.84
CA PHE A 181 -10.38 14.54 -4.11
C PHE A 181 -9.32 15.49 -4.64
N ASP A 182 -8.10 14.98 -4.91
CA ASP A 182 -6.92 15.79 -5.22
C ASP A 182 -7.14 16.90 -6.24
N PHE A 183 -7.67 16.59 -7.44
CA PHE A 183 -7.92 17.58 -8.50
C PHE A 183 -8.95 18.65 -8.13
N CYS A 184 -9.94 18.29 -7.32
CA CYS A 184 -10.99 19.21 -6.86
C CYS A 184 -10.56 20.02 -5.63
N SER A 185 -9.64 19.50 -4.83
CA SER A 185 -9.36 20.00 -3.46
C SER A 185 -8.00 20.69 -3.35
N VAL A 186 -7.15 20.56 -4.37
CA VAL A 186 -5.81 21.13 -4.45
C VAL A 186 -5.78 22.14 -5.61
N PRO A 187 -5.24 23.35 -5.42
CA PRO A 187 -5.03 24.31 -6.51
C PRO A 187 -4.24 23.71 -7.67
N GLN A 188 -4.66 23.94 -8.92
CA GLN A 188 -4.05 23.36 -10.13
C GLN A 188 -3.27 24.40 -10.96
N THR A 189 -3.57 25.68 -10.78
CA THR A 189 -3.01 26.79 -11.57
C THR A 189 -2.00 27.64 -10.80
N ASN A 190 -2.14 27.74 -9.48
CA ASN A 190 -1.21 28.46 -8.61
C ASN A 190 -0.17 27.49 -8.03
N ALA A 191 1.05 27.53 -8.56
CA ALA A 191 2.14 26.65 -8.14
C ALA A 191 2.49 26.77 -6.65
N GLU A 192 2.52 27.98 -6.08
CA GLU A 192 2.84 28.18 -4.66
C GLU A 192 1.78 27.53 -3.76
N HIS A 193 0.50 27.79 -4.04
CA HIS A 193 -0.60 27.21 -3.26
C HIS A 193 -0.69 25.69 -3.45
N MET A 194 -0.43 25.19 -4.67
CA MET A 194 -0.37 23.76 -4.96
C MET A 194 0.70 23.07 -4.11
N VAL A 195 1.89 23.65 -4.02
CA VAL A 195 2.98 23.13 -3.18
C VAL A 195 2.56 23.11 -1.70
N LEU A 196 1.97 24.18 -1.19
CA LEU A 196 1.50 24.24 0.20
C LEU A 196 0.42 23.18 0.48
N ALA A 197 -0.49 22.95 -0.46
CA ALA A 197 -1.51 21.90 -0.36
C ALA A 197 -0.91 20.49 -0.42
N VAL A 198 0.05 20.24 -1.31
CA VAL A 198 0.77 18.96 -1.38
C VAL A 198 1.52 18.67 -0.08
N LEU A 199 2.20 19.67 0.49
CA LEU A 199 2.87 19.55 1.79
C LEU A 199 1.89 19.33 2.95
N SER A 200 0.61 19.63 2.77
CA SER A 200 -0.46 19.43 3.75
C SER A 200 -1.18 18.08 3.62
N ILE A 201 -0.86 17.25 2.62
CA ILE A 201 -1.45 15.91 2.45
C ILE A 201 -1.35 15.04 3.71
N PRO A 202 -0.20 14.96 4.43
CA PRO A 202 -0.14 14.23 5.70
C PRO A 202 -1.19 14.69 6.73
N TYR A 203 -1.44 16.01 6.79
CA TYR A 203 -2.47 16.59 7.65
C TYR A 203 -3.87 16.21 7.16
N TYR A 204 -4.15 16.32 5.86
CA TYR A 204 -5.45 15.94 5.27
C TYR A 204 -5.81 14.47 5.53
N ILE A 205 -4.84 13.56 5.36
CA ILE A 205 -5.01 12.13 5.67
C ILE A 205 -5.25 11.92 7.15
N GLY A 206 -4.55 12.66 8.03
CA GLY A 206 -4.74 12.63 9.47
C GLY A 206 -6.16 13.04 9.89
N GLU A 207 -6.68 14.11 9.28
CA GLU A 207 -7.98 14.70 9.60
C GLU A 207 -9.18 14.06 8.89
N ALA A 208 -8.94 13.23 7.87
CA ALA A 208 -9.99 12.44 7.24
C ALA A 208 -10.56 11.39 8.20
N ASP A 209 -11.76 10.88 7.89
CA ASP A 209 -12.45 9.87 8.69
C ASP A 209 -12.43 8.49 8.00
N MET A 210 -12.33 8.49 6.67
CA MET A 210 -12.31 7.28 5.86
C MET A 210 -11.34 7.44 4.68
N PHE A 211 -10.65 6.35 4.31
CA PHE A 211 -9.68 6.34 3.22
C PHE A 211 -10.10 5.32 2.16
N ILE A 212 -10.38 5.79 0.95
CA ILE A 212 -10.77 4.96 -0.20
C ILE A 212 -9.72 5.03 -1.29
N VAL A 213 -9.38 3.86 -1.83
CA VAL A 213 -8.70 3.73 -3.11
C VAL A 213 -9.75 3.53 -4.18
N LEU A 214 -9.97 4.55 -5.00
CA LEU A 214 -10.94 4.53 -6.09
C LEU A 214 -10.21 4.24 -7.39
N GLN A 215 -10.08 2.96 -7.72
CA GLN A 215 -9.23 2.53 -8.84
C GLN A 215 -9.90 1.45 -9.70
N PRO A 216 -10.97 1.82 -10.45
CA PRO A 216 -11.44 0.97 -11.54
C PRO A 216 -10.37 0.77 -12.62
N PRO A 217 -10.36 -0.39 -13.30
CA PRO A 217 -9.58 -0.57 -14.51
C PRO A 217 -9.95 0.49 -15.54
N ALA A 218 -9.01 1.36 -15.89
CA ALA A 218 -9.22 2.44 -16.82
C ALA A 218 -7.98 2.67 -17.69
N GLN A 219 -8.20 3.05 -18.95
CA GLN A 219 -7.11 3.31 -19.88
C GLN A 219 -6.48 4.68 -19.59
N HIS A 220 -5.16 4.71 -19.49
CA HIS A 220 -4.35 5.92 -19.40
C HIS A 220 -4.08 6.48 -20.80
N GLU A 221 -3.72 7.76 -20.92
CA GLU A 221 -3.41 8.41 -22.20
C GLU A 221 -2.26 7.78 -23.00
N ASN A 222 -1.47 6.90 -22.36
CA ASN A 222 -0.35 6.18 -22.97
C ASN A 222 -0.76 4.76 -23.42
N GLU A 223 -2.08 4.53 -23.54
CA GLU A 223 -2.71 3.26 -23.95
C GLU A 223 -2.62 2.11 -22.93
N ASN A 224 -1.84 2.25 -21.85
CA ASN A 224 -1.79 1.27 -20.77
C ASN A 224 -3.04 1.31 -19.90
N TYR A 225 -3.40 0.17 -19.31
CA TYR A 225 -4.49 0.09 -18.33
C TYR A 225 -3.97 0.26 -16.90
N TYR A 226 -4.63 1.13 -16.15
CA TYR A 226 -4.35 1.40 -14.75
C TYR A 226 -5.43 0.75 -13.88
N ASP A 227 -4.99 -0.03 -12.89
CA ASP A 227 -5.83 -0.71 -11.91
C ASP A 227 -5.20 -0.60 -10.50
N VAL A 228 -5.73 -1.34 -9.51
CA VAL A 228 -5.21 -1.32 -8.13
C VAL A 228 -3.73 -1.70 -8.03
N ARG A 229 -3.21 -2.54 -8.95
CA ARG A 229 -1.79 -2.96 -8.96
C ARG A 229 -0.92 -1.80 -9.44
N THR A 230 -1.36 -1.12 -10.50
CA THR A 230 -0.68 0.11 -10.94
C THR A 230 -0.70 1.16 -9.84
N TRP A 231 -1.83 1.35 -9.16
CA TRP A 231 -1.92 2.24 -7.98
C TRP A 231 -0.93 1.87 -6.88
N ALA A 232 -0.89 0.61 -6.47
CA ALA A 232 0.03 0.13 -5.44
C ALA A 232 1.51 0.28 -5.83
N SER A 233 1.81 0.40 -7.13
CA SER A 233 3.18 0.61 -7.64
C SER A 233 3.64 2.07 -7.62
N ARG A 234 2.72 3.04 -7.59
CA ARG A 234 3.08 4.46 -7.73
C ARG A 234 3.62 5.08 -6.44
N GLY A 235 4.64 5.91 -6.57
CA GLY A 235 5.32 6.57 -5.45
C GLY A 235 4.38 7.37 -4.54
N TRP A 236 3.61 8.30 -5.12
CA TRP A 236 2.64 9.12 -4.36
C TRP A 236 1.53 8.29 -3.70
N CYS A 237 0.99 7.28 -4.39
CA CYS A 237 -0.02 6.40 -3.83
C CYS A 237 0.53 5.55 -2.65
N ARG A 238 1.78 5.08 -2.75
CA ARG A 238 2.49 4.46 -1.63
C ARG A 238 2.69 5.44 -0.49
N ALA A 239 3.00 6.70 -0.78
CA ALA A 239 3.19 7.74 0.23
C ALA A 239 1.89 8.01 1.00
N GLU A 240 0.76 8.18 0.31
CA GLU A 240 -0.56 8.34 0.95
C GLU A 240 -0.91 7.15 1.84
N ARG A 241 -0.67 5.92 1.37
CA ARG A 241 -0.90 4.70 2.15
C ARG A 241 -0.02 4.65 3.40
N LEU A 242 1.27 4.99 3.28
CA LEU A 242 2.19 5.05 4.41
C LEU A 242 1.81 6.15 5.40
N LEU A 243 1.48 7.34 4.92
CA LEU A 243 1.06 8.46 5.75
C LEU A 243 -0.25 8.16 6.51
N ASN A 244 -1.18 7.41 5.89
CA ASN A 244 -2.36 6.91 6.60
C ASN A 244 -1.96 5.98 7.75
N ALA A 245 -1.08 5.01 7.52
CA ALA A 245 -0.59 4.11 8.56
C ALA A 245 0.17 4.83 9.69
N LEU A 246 0.87 5.92 9.36
CA LEU A 246 1.61 6.76 10.31
C LEU A 246 0.74 7.82 11.00
N SER A 247 -0.51 7.99 10.61
CA SER A 247 -1.40 8.96 11.24
C SER A 247 -1.74 8.55 12.69
N LYS A 248 -2.28 9.50 13.49
CA LYS A 248 -2.72 9.22 14.86
C LYS A 248 -3.86 8.20 14.89
N THR A 249 -4.75 8.30 13.90
CA THR A 249 -5.93 7.44 13.69
C THR A 249 -5.85 6.81 12.29
N PRO A 250 -5.06 5.72 12.12
CA PRO A 250 -4.95 5.04 10.84
C PRO A 250 -6.31 4.51 10.38
N LYS A 251 -6.66 4.81 9.14
CA LYS A 251 -7.93 4.38 8.53
C LYS A 251 -7.76 3.00 7.91
N GLN A 252 -8.84 2.23 7.90
CA GLN A 252 -8.90 1.02 7.08
C GLN A 252 -8.80 1.39 5.60
N LEU A 253 -8.05 0.59 4.84
CA LEU A 253 -7.87 0.79 3.41
C LEU A 253 -9.02 0.12 2.66
N LEU A 254 -9.95 0.94 2.15
CA LEU A 254 -11.11 0.46 1.41
C LEU A 254 -10.83 0.54 -0.09
N ILE A 255 -10.86 -0.60 -0.77
CA ILE A 255 -10.60 -0.67 -2.21
C ILE A 255 -11.93 -0.73 -2.95
N VAL A 256 -12.06 0.10 -3.99
CA VAL A 256 -13.21 0.13 -4.91
C VAL A 256 -12.70 0.00 -6.34
N GLU A 257 -12.84 -1.18 -6.92
CA GLU A 257 -12.48 -1.47 -8.32
C GLU A 257 -13.71 -1.48 -9.22
N SER A 258 -14.88 -1.83 -8.67
CA SER A 258 -16.17 -1.74 -9.36
C SER A 258 -17.33 -1.64 -8.39
N ARG A 259 -18.55 -1.49 -8.94
CA ARG A 259 -19.81 -1.60 -8.19
C ARG A 259 -19.93 -2.88 -7.36
N HIS A 260 -19.26 -3.97 -7.76
CA HIS A 260 -19.38 -5.26 -7.09
C HIS A 260 -18.07 -5.71 -6.44
N GLN A 261 -16.94 -5.24 -6.95
CA GLN A 261 -15.61 -5.56 -6.44
C GLN A 261 -15.14 -4.42 -5.54
N ARG A 262 -15.42 -4.59 -4.25
CA ARG A 262 -15.01 -3.67 -3.18
C ARG A 262 -14.72 -4.46 -1.91
N TYR A 263 -13.66 -4.12 -1.21
CA TYR A 263 -13.21 -4.89 -0.05
C TYR A 263 -12.30 -4.07 0.86
N ILE A 264 -12.18 -4.55 2.09
CA ILE A 264 -11.23 -4.04 3.08
C ILE A 264 -9.90 -4.75 2.83
N GLN A 265 -8.87 -3.99 2.45
CA GLN A 265 -7.54 -4.53 2.20
C GLN A 265 -6.72 -4.60 3.50
N VAL A 266 -5.89 -5.64 3.60
CA VAL A 266 -4.91 -5.79 4.69
C VAL A 266 -3.90 -4.65 4.60
N SER A 267 -3.76 -3.89 5.69
CA SER A 267 -2.82 -2.77 5.80
C SER A 267 -1.39 -3.23 6.06
N ARG A 268 -0.82 -4.11 5.22
CA ARG A 268 0.60 -4.54 5.34
C ARG A 268 1.51 -3.93 4.27
N ASP A 269 0.90 -3.55 3.15
CA ASP A 269 1.65 -3.14 1.97
C ASP A 269 2.40 -1.81 2.17
N TRP A 270 2.04 -1.01 3.18
CA TRP A 270 2.80 0.19 3.54
C TRP A 270 4.17 -0.15 4.14
N LEU A 271 4.32 -1.34 4.75
CA LEU A 271 5.56 -1.80 5.35
C LEU A 271 6.46 -2.51 4.33
N LEU A 272 5.86 -3.31 3.44
CA LEU A 272 6.59 -4.14 2.48
C LEU A 272 6.99 -3.37 1.21
N TYR A 273 6.24 -2.35 0.81
CA TYR A 273 6.46 -1.62 -0.43
C TYR A 273 6.82 -0.16 -0.17
N PRO A 274 8.09 0.15 0.08
CA PRO A 274 8.51 1.49 0.43
C PRO A 274 8.26 2.50 -0.69
N VAL A 275 8.04 3.75 -0.26
CA VAL A 275 7.71 4.88 -1.14
C VAL A 275 8.83 5.15 -2.12
N GLY A 276 10.08 5.12 -1.66
CA GLY A 276 11.25 5.41 -2.48
C GLY A 276 11.52 4.37 -3.59
N ARG A 277 10.84 3.22 -3.57
CA ARG A 277 10.88 2.21 -4.64
C ARG A 277 9.68 2.27 -5.59
N GLY A 278 8.75 3.20 -5.36
CA GLY A 278 7.59 3.39 -6.22
C GLY A 278 7.92 4.06 -7.56
N ASN A 279 6.99 3.93 -8.50
CA ASN A 279 7.04 4.59 -9.80
C ASN A 279 6.61 6.05 -9.67
N PHE A 280 7.50 6.99 -9.99
CA PHE A 280 7.21 8.42 -10.00
C PHE A 280 7.09 8.96 -11.42
N THR A 281 6.18 9.89 -11.63
CA THR A 281 6.09 10.64 -12.90
C THR A 281 7.21 11.69 -12.97
N VAL A 282 7.58 12.26 -11.83
CA VAL A 282 8.71 13.19 -11.66
C VAL A 282 9.66 12.56 -10.66
N ASP A 283 10.81 12.07 -11.11
CA ASP A 283 11.75 11.33 -10.24
C ASP A 283 12.27 12.15 -9.05
N GLY A 284 12.31 13.48 -9.18
CA GLY A 284 12.70 14.40 -8.09
C GLY A 284 11.80 14.32 -6.85
N ASP A 285 10.52 13.98 -7.01
CA ASP A 285 9.55 13.85 -5.90
C ASP A 285 10.01 12.82 -4.87
N ARG A 286 10.74 11.79 -5.31
CA ARG A 286 11.24 10.73 -4.44
C ARG A 286 12.15 11.25 -3.34
N ALA A 287 13.07 12.14 -3.69
CA ALA A 287 14.03 12.73 -2.75
C ALA A 287 13.33 13.71 -1.80
N LEU A 288 12.27 14.37 -2.26
CA LEU A 288 11.48 15.32 -1.48
C LEU A 288 10.61 14.64 -0.44
N LEU A 289 10.08 13.45 -0.74
CA LEU A 289 9.27 12.67 0.20
C LEU A 289 10.09 12.09 1.35
N GLY A 290 11.39 11.82 1.17
CA GLY A 290 12.25 11.24 2.22
C GLY A 290 12.18 12.00 3.56
N PRO A 291 12.49 13.31 3.60
CA PRO A 291 12.36 14.12 4.81
C PRO A 291 10.94 14.18 5.39
N ILE A 292 9.90 14.24 4.54
CA ILE A 292 8.50 14.29 4.98
C ILE A 292 8.13 12.99 5.72
N LEU A 293 8.52 11.85 5.15
CA LEU A 293 8.27 10.53 5.73
C LEU A 293 9.08 10.32 7.02
N ASP A 294 10.33 10.79 7.09
CA ASP A 294 11.12 10.72 8.33
C ASP A 294 10.45 11.49 9.48
N VAL A 295 9.96 12.70 9.20
CA VAL A 295 9.17 13.47 10.17
C VAL A 295 7.91 12.71 10.57
N ALA A 296 7.19 12.09 9.62
CA ALA A 296 5.99 11.29 9.91
C ALA A 296 6.29 10.12 10.86
N ILE A 297 7.36 9.39 10.58
CA ILE A 297 7.79 8.24 11.39
C ILE A 297 8.13 8.71 12.80
N LYS A 298 8.95 9.75 12.95
CA LYS A 298 9.33 10.30 14.27
C LYS A 298 8.13 10.78 15.08
N GLN A 299 7.17 11.45 14.43
CA GLN A 299 5.94 11.89 15.09
C GLN A 299 5.11 10.70 15.57
N ARG A 300 4.95 9.67 14.73
CA ARG A 300 4.20 8.47 15.10
C ARG A 300 4.91 7.66 16.19
N GLU A 301 6.24 7.61 16.19
CA GLU A 301 7.03 7.02 17.28
C GLU A 301 6.77 7.72 18.62
N LEU A 302 6.81 9.05 18.64
CA LEU A 302 6.52 9.85 19.83
C LEU A 302 5.09 9.63 20.32
N PHE A 303 4.11 9.65 19.41
CA PHE A 303 2.72 9.38 19.75
C PHE A 303 2.53 7.95 20.30
N ALA A 304 3.20 6.95 19.73
CA ALA A 304 3.17 5.59 20.25
C ALA A 304 3.72 5.53 21.68
N LEU A 305 4.81 6.25 21.99
CA LEU A 305 5.32 6.37 23.36
C LEU A 305 4.34 7.06 24.31
N GLU A 306 3.70 8.15 23.88
CA GLU A 306 2.67 8.86 24.67
C GLU A 306 1.49 7.95 25.01
N CYS A 307 1.09 7.08 24.08
CA CYS A 307 0.04 6.07 24.28
C CYS A 307 0.53 4.78 24.98
N ASN A 308 1.82 4.69 25.34
CA ASN A 308 2.46 3.48 25.86
C ASN A 308 2.33 2.24 24.93
N ASP A 309 2.23 2.47 23.62
CA ASP A 309 2.26 1.45 22.58
C ASP A 309 3.71 1.13 22.18
N LEU A 310 4.39 0.39 23.05
CA LEU A 310 5.79 0.02 22.86
C LEU A 310 5.99 -0.90 21.64
N LEU A 311 4.99 -1.68 21.23
CA LEU A 311 5.09 -2.53 20.05
C LEU A 311 5.20 -1.67 18.80
N PHE A 312 4.27 -0.72 18.63
CA PHE A 312 4.29 0.19 17.48
C PHE A 312 5.56 1.03 17.46
N TYR A 313 5.95 1.58 18.61
CA TYR A 313 7.20 2.33 18.75
C TYR A 313 8.42 1.51 18.26
N ARG A 314 8.58 0.28 18.76
CA ARG A 314 9.72 -0.58 18.40
C ARG A 314 9.67 -1.00 16.93
N MET A 315 8.49 -1.36 16.42
CA MET A 315 8.31 -1.73 15.02
C MET A 315 8.70 -0.60 14.07
N LEU A 316 8.28 0.64 14.34
CA LEU A 316 8.70 1.78 13.53
C LEU A 316 10.21 1.95 13.48
N ARG A 317 10.89 1.80 14.62
CA ARG A 317 12.35 1.97 14.69
C ARG A 317 13.08 0.93 13.86
N VAL A 318 12.74 -0.36 14.00
CA VAL A 318 13.40 -1.44 13.26
C VAL A 318 13.01 -1.44 11.77
N SER A 319 11.83 -0.95 11.44
CA SER A 319 11.34 -0.83 10.07
C SER A 319 11.73 0.48 9.40
N ARG A 320 12.34 1.44 10.11
CA ARG A 320 12.65 2.78 9.57
C ARG A 320 13.50 2.70 8.30
N SER A 321 14.50 1.82 8.28
CA SER A 321 15.36 1.60 7.10
C SER A 321 14.58 1.03 5.92
N ILE A 322 13.58 0.17 6.17
CA ILE A 322 12.69 -0.38 5.14
C ILE A 322 11.80 0.72 4.60
N LEU A 323 11.10 1.45 5.48
CA LEU A 323 10.11 2.48 5.10
C LEU A 323 10.70 3.63 4.27
N LEU A 324 11.98 3.95 4.50
CA LEU A 324 12.70 5.02 3.81
C LEU A 324 13.59 4.53 2.67
N ASP A 325 13.57 3.23 2.37
CA ASP A 325 14.37 2.67 1.28
C ASP A 325 14.03 3.32 -0.07
N GLY A 326 15.07 3.60 -0.85
CA GLY A 326 15.00 4.29 -2.13
C GLY A 326 14.76 5.80 -2.05
N THR A 327 14.51 6.40 -0.87
CA THR A 327 14.28 7.86 -0.76
C THR A 327 15.57 8.69 -0.84
N GLY A 328 16.73 8.06 -0.69
CA GLY A 328 18.04 8.73 -0.64
C GLY A 328 18.40 9.30 0.75
N LEU A 329 17.51 9.18 1.74
CA LEU A 329 17.83 9.58 3.11
C LEU A 329 18.85 8.61 3.73
N LEU A 330 19.90 9.16 4.33
CA LEU A 330 20.97 8.36 4.95
C LEU A 330 20.48 7.62 6.20
N SER A 331 21.06 6.44 6.44
CA SER A 331 20.82 5.64 7.63
C SER A 331 21.38 6.32 8.88
N GLU A 332 20.71 6.10 10.01
CA GLU A 332 21.20 6.55 11.32
C GLU A 332 22.46 5.79 11.74
N PRO A 333 23.31 6.38 12.60
CA PRO A 333 24.50 5.71 13.12
C PRO A 333 24.11 4.45 13.89
N GLN A 334 24.95 3.42 13.77
CA GLN A 334 24.74 2.16 14.45
C GLN A 334 25.01 2.30 15.96
N LEU A 335 24.00 2.01 16.77
CA LEU A 335 24.08 2.00 18.24
C LEU A 335 24.79 0.74 18.73
N SER A 336 25.54 0.83 19.83
CA SER A 336 26.01 -0.35 20.57
C SER A 336 24.84 -1.16 21.14
N LEU A 337 25.07 -2.40 21.59
CA LEU A 337 24.04 -3.24 22.21
C LEU A 337 23.31 -2.50 23.36
N GLU A 338 24.06 -1.89 24.28
CA GLU A 338 23.48 -1.19 25.43
C GLU A 338 22.63 0.02 25.02
N GLU A 339 23.12 0.81 24.07
CA GLU A 339 22.39 1.96 23.54
C GLU A 339 21.15 1.53 22.76
N TRP A 340 21.25 0.46 21.97
CA TRP A 340 20.12 -0.10 21.24
C TRP A 340 19.05 -0.61 22.21
N MET A 341 19.42 -1.40 23.21
CA MET A 341 18.50 -1.90 24.25
C MET A 341 17.80 -0.75 24.98
N ARG A 342 18.58 0.27 25.41
CA ARG A 342 18.03 1.47 26.06
C ARG A 342 17.07 2.23 25.16
N ALA A 343 17.44 2.41 23.89
CA ALA A 343 16.61 3.13 22.94
C ALA A 343 15.32 2.34 22.63
N MET A 344 15.39 1.00 22.57
CA MET A 344 14.24 0.11 22.39
C MET A 344 13.42 -0.12 23.67
N LYS A 345 13.80 0.51 24.79
CA LYS A 345 13.15 0.38 26.10
C LYS A 345 13.13 -1.07 26.61
N PHE A 346 14.21 -1.81 26.37
CA PHE A 346 14.45 -3.13 26.93
C PHE A 346 15.48 -3.06 28.06
N HIS A 347 15.33 -3.93 29.05
CA HIS A 347 16.17 -4.05 30.23
C HIS A 347 16.91 -5.39 30.29
N SER A 348 16.38 -6.42 29.61
CA SER A 348 16.96 -7.77 29.57
C SER A 348 16.73 -8.41 28.21
N ALA A 349 17.60 -9.36 27.83
CA ALA A 349 17.45 -10.19 26.63
C ALA A 349 16.15 -11.02 26.61
N CYS A 350 15.58 -11.31 27.80
CA CYS A 350 14.35 -12.07 27.99
C CYS A 350 13.07 -11.20 28.01
N ASP A 351 13.19 -9.88 27.84
CA ASP A 351 12.00 -9.02 27.82
C ASP A 351 11.02 -9.44 26.71
N GLY A 352 9.72 -9.34 26.98
CA GLY A 352 8.69 -9.62 25.98
C GLY A 352 8.41 -11.11 25.71
N GLU A 353 9.07 -12.06 26.40
CA GLU A 353 8.81 -13.52 26.29
C GLU A 353 7.33 -13.90 26.49
N SER A 354 6.62 -13.18 27.37
CA SER A 354 5.19 -13.39 27.61
C SER A 354 4.30 -13.05 26.39
N THR A 355 4.84 -12.34 25.40
CA THR A 355 4.13 -11.93 24.18
C THR A 355 4.76 -12.52 22.91
N GLY A 356 6.04 -12.88 22.95
CA GLY A 356 6.85 -13.27 21.79
C GLY A 356 7.54 -12.08 21.09
N TRP A 357 7.26 -10.84 21.51
CA TRP A 357 7.91 -9.62 21.02
C TRP A 357 9.21 -9.34 21.80
N THR A 358 10.25 -10.13 21.52
CA THR A 358 11.53 -10.12 22.25
C THR A 358 12.57 -9.19 21.62
N PRO A 359 13.59 -8.76 22.40
CA PRO A 359 14.75 -8.03 21.86
C PRO A 359 15.37 -8.72 20.65
N LEU A 360 15.53 -10.06 20.69
CA LEU A 360 16.12 -10.83 19.59
C LEU A 360 15.29 -10.68 18.30
N ARG A 361 13.95 -10.75 18.40
CA ARG A 361 13.06 -10.55 17.26
C ARG A 361 13.26 -9.18 16.62
N PHE A 362 13.27 -8.12 17.44
CA PHE A 362 13.48 -6.76 16.96
C PHE A 362 14.87 -6.53 16.38
N ALA A 363 15.92 -7.08 16.98
CA ALA A 363 17.30 -6.96 16.47
C ALA A 363 17.43 -7.54 15.05
N LEU A 364 16.80 -8.68 14.80
CA LEU A 364 16.78 -9.29 13.46
C LEU A 364 15.93 -8.49 12.46
N TYR A 365 14.80 -7.93 12.89
CA TYR A 365 13.98 -7.04 12.05
C TYR A 365 14.71 -5.75 11.68
N ASP A 366 15.59 -5.27 12.57
CA ASP A 366 16.48 -4.12 12.34
C ASP A 366 17.66 -4.47 11.41
N GLY A 367 17.88 -5.77 11.12
CA GLY A 367 19.04 -6.23 10.36
C GLY A 367 20.34 -6.24 11.18
N ARG A 368 20.26 -6.14 12.51
CA ARG A 368 21.39 -6.07 13.44
C ARG A 368 21.80 -7.46 13.90
N CYS A 369 22.46 -8.21 13.02
CA CYS A 369 22.97 -9.55 13.36
C CYS A 369 24.01 -9.52 14.50
N ASP A 370 24.72 -8.42 14.68
CA ASP A 370 25.65 -8.19 15.80
C ASP A 370 24.92 -8.12 17.14
N VAL A 371 23.82 -7.36 17.21
CA VAL A 371 22.95 -7.27 18.39
C VAL A 371 22.26 -8.60 18.64
N ALA A 372 21.74 -9.24 17.59
CA ALA A 372 21.08 -10.54 17.69
C ALA A 372 22.01 -11.62 18.24
N LEU A 373 23.27 -11.68 17.78
CA LEU A 373 24.27 -12.62 18.29
C LEU A 373 24.54 -12.38 19.78
N ALA A 374 24.74 -11.14 20.20
CA ALA A 374 24.99 -10.83 21.61
C ALA A 374 23.78 -11.16 22.50
N LEU A 375 22.55 -10.99 22.00
CA LEU A 375 21.32 -11.38 22.72
C LEU A 375 21.19 -12.89 22.86
N LEU A 376 21.57 -13.66 21.83
CA LEU A 376 21.63 -15.12 21.89
C LEU A 376 22.66 -15.61 22.91
N GLU A 377 23.84 -14.98 22.98
CA GLU A 377 24.86 -15.25 24.00
C GLU A 377 24.37 -14.94 25.43
N GLN A 378 23.44 -14.00 25.57
CA GLN A 378 22.75 -13.69 26.83
C GLN A 378 21.56 -14.61 27.13
N GLY A 379 21.31 -15.63 26.31
CA GLY A 379 20.27 -16.63 26.54
C GLY A 379 18.87 -16.25 26.03
N ALA A 380 18.76 -15.31 25.09
CA ALA A 380 17.48 -15.01 24.44
C ALA A 380 16.89 -16.26 23.76
N ASP A 381 15.58 -16.48 23.92
CA ASP A 381 14.87 -17.57 23.25
C ASP A 381 14.85 -17.35 21.72
N VAL A 382 15.50 -18.26 20.99
CA VAL A 382 15.60 -18.25 19.52
C VAL A 382 14.26 -18.50 18.83
N GLN A 383 13.30 -19.17 19.49
CA GLN A 383 12.01 -19.50 18.89
C GLN A 383 10.99 -18.37 19.09
N ALA A 384 10.84 -17.93 20.35
CA ALA A 384 9.92 -16.88 20.83
C ALA A 384 8.65 -16.72 19.96
N PRO A 385 7.76 -17.72 19.91
CA PRO A 385 6.56 -17.67 19.09
C PRO A 385 5.58 -16.60 19.60
N LEU A 386 4.94 -15.88 18.68
CA LEU A 386 3.95 -14.86 19.04
C LEU A 386 2.76 -15.47 19.77
N ARG A 387 2.33 -14.82 20.86
CA ARG A 387 1.17 -15.27 21.64
C ARG A 387 -0.17 -14.80 21.10
N LYS A 388 -0.18 -13.74 20.29
CA LYS A 388 -1.35 -13.14 19.66
C LYS A 388 -1.02 -12.71 18.22
N SER A 389 -2.04 -12.62 17.39
CA SER A 389 -1.92 -12.07 16.04
C SER A 389 -1.96 -10.54 16.09
N GLU A 390 -1.13 -9.90 15.27
CA GLU A 390 -1.01 -8.44 15.16
C GLU A 390 -1.28 -8.01 13.70
N PRO A 391 -2.56 -7.74 13.32
CA PRO A 391 -2.96 -7.52 11.92
C PRO A 391 -2.26 -6.35 11.23
N MET A 392 -1.82 -5.37 12.00
CA MET A 392 -1.15 -4.16 11.50
C MET A 392 0.25 -4.44 10.93
N TRP A 393 0.91 -5.50 11.40
CA TRP A 393 2.30 -5.79 11.08
C TRP A 393 2.44 -6.89 10.02
N GLY A 394 1.42 -7.11 9.19
CA GLY A 394 1.45 -8.14 8.16
C GLY A 394 1.23 -9.53 8.76
N TYR A 395 2.07 -10.51 8.41
CA TYR A 395 1.85 -11.92 8.75
C TYR A 395 2.28 -12.30 10.18
N HIS A 396 2.30 -11.35 11.11
CA HIS A 396 2.59 -11.60 12.52
C HIS A 396 1.37 -12.24 13.20
N ILE A 397 1.06 -13.47 12.82
CA ILE A 397 -0.02 -14.25 13.40
C ILE A 397 0.47 -15.04 14.62
N ARG A 398 -0.46 -15.39 15.49
CA ARG A 398 -0.19 -16.24 16.66
C ARG A 398 0.55 -17.52 16.24
N GLY A 399 1.58 -17.88 17.00
CA GLY A 399 2.42 -19.06 16.75
C GLY A 399 3.64 -18.80 15.87
N THR A 400 3.69 -17.70 15.11
CA THR A 400 4.86 -17.40 14.26
C THR A 400 6.12 -17.19 15.09
N THR A 401 7.19 -17.91 14.74
CA THR A 401 8.52 -17.77 15.35
C THR A 401 9.26 -16.55 14.79
N ILE A 402 10.43 -16.24 15.36
CA ILE A 402 11.29 -15.16 14.86
C ILE A 402 11.69 -15.40 13.39
N LEU A 403 11.99 -16.66 13.04
CA LEU A 403 12.38 -17.08 11.70
C LEU A 403 11.28 -16.81 10.66
N HIS A 404 10.01 -17.12 10.97
CA HIS A 404 8.87 -16.80 10.10
C HIS A 404 8.73 -15.30 9.85
N GLY A 405 8.73 -14.50 10.92
CA GLY A 405 8.57 -13.05 10.78
C GLY A 405 9.74 -12.40 10.03
N LEU A 406 10.98 -12.82 10.31
CA LEU A 406 12.17 -12.32 9.60
C LEU A 406 12.08 -12.63 8.11
N ALA A 407 11.74 -13.88 7.77
CA ALA A 407 11.58 -14.31 6.39
C ALA A 407 10.52 -13.49 5.62
N SER A 408 9.51 -12.92 6.28
CA SER A 408 8.56 -12.03 5.61
C SER A 408 9.00 -10.57 5.52
N LEU A 409 9.69 -10.06 6.53
CA LEU A 409 9.89 -8.61 6.67
C LEU A 409 11.13 -8.10 5.94
N ARG A 410 12.19 -8.91 5.84
CA ARG A 410 13.49 -8.45 5.35
C ARG A 410 14.26 -9.57 4.65
N ASP A 411 14.84 -9.25 3.49
CA ASP A 411 15.74 -10.15 2.78
C ASP A 411 17.12 -10.19 3.46
N LEU A 412 17.24 -11.00 4.52
CA LEU A 412 18.42 -11.07 5.38
C LEU A 412 18.92 -12.52 5.56
N PRO A 413 19.60 -13.11 4.56
CA PRO A 413 20.13 -14.46 4.64
C PRO A 413 21.04 -14.69 5.85
N GLU A 414 21.86 -13.70 6.22
CA GLU A 414 22.78 -13.80 7.36
C GLU A 414 22.04 -13.92 8.70
N GLY A 415 20.88 -13.27 8.83
CA GLY A 415 20.03 -13.36 10.01
C GLY A 415 19.33 -14.73 10.11
N ILE A 416 18.91 -15.27 8.97
CA ILE A 416 18.35 -16.63 8.90
C ILE A 416 19.45 -17.66 9.24
N GLU A 417 20.66 -17.50 8.70
CA GLU A 417 21.80 -18.38 9.03
C GLU A 417 22.13 -18.33 10.53
N LEU A 418 22.12 -17.13 11.13
CA LEU A 418 22.32 -16.95 12.56
C LEU A 418 21.27 -17.71 13.39
N LEU A 419 19.99 -17.59 13.03
CA LEU A 419 18.90 -18.32 13.70
C LEU A 419 19.08 -19.84 13.59
N LEU A 420 19.43 -20.35 12.40
CA LEU A 420 19.65 -21.79 12.18
C LEU A 420 20.85 -22.32 12.97
N LYS A 421 21.96 -21.57 13.03
CA LYS A 421 23.12 -21.91 13.89
C LYS A 421 22.75 -21.92 15.37
N ALA A 422 21.85 -21.03 15.78
CA ALA A 422 21.27 -21.00 17.12
C ALA A 422 20.17 -22.07 17.34
N ARG A 423 19.98 -23.00 16.40
CA ARG A 423 19.02 -24.12 16.46
C ARG A 423 17.55 -23.67 16.44
N ALA A 424 17.24 -22.59 15.72
CA ALA A 424 15.87 -22.27 15.35
C ALA A 424 15.20 -23.43 14.61
N GLU A 425 13.91 -23.64 14.85
CA GLU A 425 13.15 -24.69 14.19
C GLU A 425 12.56 -24.13 12.90
N VAL A 426 12.63 -24.92 11.83
CA VAL A 426 12.13 -24.55 10.48
C VAL A 426 10.76 -25.19 10.20
N SER A 427 10.06 -25.60 11.27
CA SER A 427 8.71 -26.14 11.19
C SER A 427 7.72 -25.06 10.75
N GLY A 428 6.54 -25.49 10.27
CA GLY A 428 5.46 -24.56 9.96
C GLY A 428 4.77 -24.07 11.23
N ASP A 429 4.10 -22.94 11.14
CA ASP A 429 3.24 -22.41 12.21
C ASP A 429 1.97 -23.26 12.44
N GLU A 430 1.02 -22.75 13.25
CA GLU A 430 -0.24 -23.42 13.56
C GLU A 430 -1.10 -23.71 12.31
N GLN A 431 -0.89 -22.96 11.22
CA GLN A 431 -1.56 -23.13 9.91
C GLN A 431 -0.73 -23.97 8.94
N GLY A 432 0.45 -24.45 9.35
CA GLY A 432 1.36 -25.21 8.51
C GLY A 432 2.20 -24.32 7.57
N LEU A 433 2.11 -22.99 7.68
CA LEU A 433 2.91 -22.08 6.86
C LEU A 433 4.36 -22.12 7.34
N THR A 434 5.26 -22.55 6.47
CA THR A 434 6.71 -22.58 6.70
C THR A 434 7.34 -21.23 6.37
N ALA A 435 8.58 -20.99 6.82
CA ALA A 435 9.36 -19.81 6.47
C ALA A 435 9.46 -19.51 4.97
N LEU A 436 9.39 -20.54 4.11
CA LEU A 436 9.35 -20.37 2.65
C LEU A 436 8.07 -19.68 2.18
N HIS A 437 6.92 -19.97 2.79
CA HIS A 437 5.68 -19.23 2.51
C HIS A 437 5.86 -17.76 2.88
N TYR A 438 6.42 -17.48 4.06
CA TYR A 438 6.66 -16.12 4.54
C TYR A 438 7.64 -15.34 3.63
N ALA A 439 8.69 -16.01 3.13
CA ALA A 439 9.63 -15.43 2.18
C ALA A 439 8.96 -14.99 0.87
N VAL A 440 8.08 -15.83 0.31
CA VAL A 440 7.33 -15.48 -0.91
C VAL A 440 6.35 -14.34 -0.64
N LEU A 441 5.64 -14.40 0.49
CA LEU A 441 4.69 -13.36 0.89
C LEU A 441 5.33 -11.99 1.12
N GLY A 442 6.62 -11.98 1.47
CA GLY A 442 7.44 -10.79 1.66
C GLY A 442 8.28 -10.37 0.45
N ASP A 443 8.25 -11.13 -0.65
CA ASP A 443 9.15 -10.94 -1.81
C ASP A 443 10.66 -11.00 -1.43
N GLN A 444 11.02 -11.87 -0.48
CA GLN A 444 12.39 -12.01 0.05
C GLN A 444 13.15 -13.11 -0.71
N ILE A 445 13.57 -12.80 -1.94
CA ILE A 445 14.10 -13.77 -2.91
C ILE A 445 15.36 -14.50 -2.38
N LYS A 446 16.35 -13.79 -1.82
CA LYS A 446 17.60 -14.44 -1.38
C LYS A 446 17.35 -15.33 -0.17
N THR A 447 16.47 -14.89 0.72
CA THR A 447 16.03 -15.66 1.88
C THR A 447 15.31 -16.93 1.44
N PHE A 448 14.43 -16.84 0.44
CA PHE A 448 13.79 -18.00 -0.16
C PHE A 448 14.81 -18.99 -0.73
N ASP A 449 15.75 -18.51 -1.57
CA ASP A 449 16.77 -19.35 -2.19
C ASP A 449 17.64 -20.06 -1.15
N MET A 450 18.04 -19.36 -0.09
CA MET A 450 18.83 -19.95 0.99
C MET A 450 18.03 -21.01 1.77
N LEU A 451 16.78 -20.72 2.11
CA LEU A 451 15.91 -21.69 2.79
C LEU A 451 15.65 -22.92 1.92
N MET A 452 15.48 -22.76 0.60
CA MET A 452 15.36 -23.88 -0.34
C MET A 452 16.64 -24.73 -0.41
N ALA A 453 17.81 -24.10 -0.35
CA ALA A 453 19.09 -24.80 -0.39
C ALA A 453 19.39 -25.58 0.90
N LEU A 454 19.01 -25.02 2.07
CA LEU A 454 19.29 -25.62 3.38
C LEU A 454 18.19 -26.55 3.88
N HIS A 455 16.93 -26.24 3.56
CA HIS A 455 15.72 -26.86 4.09
C HIS A 455 14.64 -27.09 3.01
N PRO A 456 14.95 -27.83 1.92
CA PRO A 456 14.00 -28.06 0.82
C PRO A 456 12.71 -28.77 1.26
N GLU A 457 12.71 -29.51 2.37
CA GLU A 457 11.54 -30.14 2.98
C GLU A 457 10.46 -29.15 3.44
N GLY A 458 10.86 -27.88 3.65
CA GLY A 458 9.93 -26.79 3.93
C GLY A 458 9.04 -26.42 2.74
N PHE A 459 9.42 -26.85 1.52
CA PHE A 459 8.60 -26.70 0.31
C PHE A 459 7.50 -27.75 0.29
N ARG A 460 6.52 -27.54 1.16
CA ARG A 460 5.35 -28.41 1.29
C ARG A 460 4.10 -27.56 1.46
N PRO A 461 2.92 -28.08 1.11
CA PRO A 461 1.68 -27.35 1.31
C PRO A 461 1.40 -27.05 2.79
N ASP A 462 0.74 -25.91 3.04
CA ASP A 462 0.15 -25.56 4.34
C ASP A 462 -1.08 -26.45 4.64
N ASN A 463 -1.72 -26.23 5.80
CA ASN A 463 -2.90 -27.02 6.22
C ASN A 463 -4.11 -26.84 5.28
N SER A 464 -4.10 -25.83 4.41
CA SER A 464 -5.12 -25.56 3.39
C SER A 464 -4.73 -26.07 2.00
N GLY A 465 -3.55 -26.68 1.84
CA GLY A 465 -3.06 -27.23 0.58
C GLY A 465 -2.35 -26.23 -0.33
N PHE A 466 -2.06 -25.01 0.14
CA PHE A 466 -1.27 -24.04 -0.63
C PHE A 466 0.21 -24.30 -0.45
N SER A 467 0.95 -24.46 -1.55
CA SER A 467 2.41 -24.49 -1.51
C SER A 467 2.98 -23.08 -1.28
N PRO A 468 4.28 -22.93 -0.96
CA PRO A 468 4.88 -21.61 -0.80
C PRO A 468 4.69 -20.65 -1.98
N LEU A 469 4.50 -21.15 -3.20
CA LEU A 469 4.35 -20.35 -4.43
C LEU A 469 2.89 -20.18 -4.89
N ALA A 470 1.93 -20.78 -4.18
CA ALA A 470 0.51 -20.72 -4.51
C ALA A 470 -0.16 -19.56 -3.78
#